data_AF-A0A1Q7Q074-F1
#
_entry.id   AF-A0A1Q7Q074-F1
#
_cell.length_a   1.000
_cell.length_b   1.000
_cell.length_c   1.000
_cell.angle_alpha   90.00
_cell.angle_beta   90.00
_cell.angle_gamma   90.00
#
_symmetry.space_group_name_H-M   'P 1'
#
loop_
_entity.id
_entity.type
_entity.pdbx_description
1 polymer ?
#
loop_
_entity_poly.entity_id
_entity_poly.type
_entity_poly.pdbx_seq_one_letter_code
_entity_poly.pdbx_strand_id
1 'polypeptide(L)'
;MALVLASSTAPPVVALLPLRPLGAPADVVHALEVTLRNELAHLPEARLAPAQAVADALKREPDCEAKVSCAAAGAAHAGARQLIMGTTSQLGDSFMIDLKLIEARTGQELRRVTHPVSGAQDALIEMVREAAVQLLAPQRFAGALRVNAPGAEGAQLFVDGKLAGTLPLGQPLEGLSPGQHVVRVKDKAQETSTFVEVRFGRTTDAQIELGAPPVVAVPAAALPVAISASAPRKPAWVRPVAVAALGAGVASAVIGAAFNARAGSSSSSSSVGANQLNTRSVQGYADVNRDTNLARGFYVAAAVLAAAGGGLLWWDLQGDSIGVTTHF
;
A
#
# COMPACT_ATOMS: atom_id res chain seq x y z
N MET A 1 -3.70 54.42 -11.49
CA MET A 1 -4.79 53.42 -11.56
C MET A 1 -4.34 52.33 -12.53
N ALA A 2 -3.88 51.18 -12.02
CA ALA A 2 -3.52 50.02 -12.83
C ALA A 2 -4.72 49.07 -12.86
N LEU A 3 -5.34 48.92 -14.02
CA LEU A 3 -6.42 47.97 -14.26
C LEU A 3 -5.81 46.56 -14.29
N VAL A 4 -6.05 45.76 -13.25
CA VAL A 4 -5.75 44.32 -13.28
C VAL A 4 -6.81 43.65 -14.14
N LEU A 5 -6.42 43.25 -15.35
CA LEU A 5 -7.23 42.38 -16.21
C LEU A 5 -7.32 41.01 -15.53
N ALA A 6 -8.43 40.76 -14.85
CA ALA A 6 -8.80 39.41 -14.43
C ALA A 6 -9.12 38.61 -15.70
N SER A 7 -8.13 37.89 -16.22
CA SER A 7 -8.35 36.91 -17.29
C SER A 7 -9.27 35.83 -16.75
N SER A 8 -10.56 35.92 -17.08
CA SER A 8 -11.54 34.83 -16.92
C SER A 8 -11.16 33.73 -17.91
N THR A 9 -10.09 33.01 -17.60
CA THR A 9 -9.64 31.88 -18.39
C THR A 9 -10.67 30.78 -18.17
N ALA A 10 -11.40 30.43 -19.22
CA ALA A 10 -12.33 29.31 -19.19
C ALA A 10 -11.62 28.06 -18.63
N PRO A 11 -12.30 27.26 -17.80
CA PRO A 11 -11.70 26.09 -17.16
C PRO A 11 -11.05 25.18 -18.21
N PRO A 12 -9.81 24.72 -17.98
CA PRO A 12 -9.10 23.87 -18.92
C PRO A 12 -9.87 22.58 -19.18
N VAL A 13 -9.78 22.08 -20.41
CA VAL A 13 -10.27 20.74 -20.73
C VAL A 13 -9.24 19.74 -20.21
N VAL A 14 -9.69 18.78 -19.39
CA VAL A 14 -8.86 17.75 -18.75
C VAL A 14 -9.27 16.38 -19.29
N ALA A 15 -8.34 15.60 -19.81
CA ALA A 15 -8.58 14.21 -20.17
C ALA A 15 -8.29 13.30 -18.98
N LEU A 16 -9.21 12.41 -18.63
CA LEU A 16 -8.93 11.29 -17.72
C LEU A 16 -8.57 10.07 -18.56
N LEU A 17 -7.31 9.64 -18.48
CA LEU A 17 -6.86 8.40 -19.10
C LEU A 17 -7.29 7.18 -18.27
N PRO A 18 -7.39 6.00 -18.89
CA PRO A 18 -7.63 4.76 -18.16
C PRO A 18 -6.57 4.54 -17.08
N LEU A 19 -7.01 4.08 -15.90
CA LEU A 19 -6.12 3.80 -14.79
C LEU A 19 -5.41 2.47 -15.02
N ARG A 20 -4.09 2.44 -14.85
CA ARG A 20 -3.32 1.22 -15.08
C ARG A 20 -3.36 0.29 -13.87
N PRO A 21 -3.76 -0.98 -14.03
CA PRO A 21 -3.71 -1.96 -12.94
C PRO A 21 -2.26 -2.44 -12.73
N LEU A 22 -1.69 -2.14 -11.56
CA LEU A 22 -0.41 -2.69 -11.10
C LEU A 22 -0.67 -3.78 -10.06
N GLY A 23 -1.31 -4.86 -10.51
CA GLY A 23 -1.70 -5.99 -9.66
C GLY A 23 -3.08 -5.86 -9.01
N ALA A 24 -3.78 -4.72 -9.18
CA ALA A 24 -5.15 -4.57 -8.73
C ALA A 24 -6.16 -5.26 -9.68
N PRO A 25 -7.27 -5.83 -9.16
CA PRO A 25 -8.34 -6.41 -9.97
C PRO A 25 -8.98 -5.40 -10.94
N ALA A 26 -9.28 -5.83 -12.16
CA ALA A 26 -9.77 -4.95 -13.22
C ALA A 26 -11.13 -4.30 -12.91
N ASP A 27 -12.00 -5.00 -12.20
CA ASP A 27 -13.31 -4.51 -11.74
C ASP A 27 -13.16 -3.38 -10.72
N VAL A 28 -12.23 -3.50 -9.77
CA VAL A 28 -11.91 -2.45 -8.78
C VAL A 28 -11.36 -1.22 -9.49
N VAL A 29 -10.43 -1.39 -10.42
CA VAL A 29 -9.85 -0.29 -11.20
C VAL A 29 -10.92 0.41 -12.05
N HIS A 30 -11.84 -0.36 -12.65
CA HIS A 30 -12.95 0.21 -13.40
C HIS A 30 -13.91 1.02 -12.51
N ALA A 31 -14.30 0.48 -11.35
CA ALA A 31 -15.15 1.18 -10.39
C ALA A 31 -14.50 2.48 -9.89
N LEU A 32 -13.20 2.43 -9.62
CA LEU A 32 -12.40 3.59 -9.25
C LEU A 32 -12.38 4.65 -10.37
N GLU A 33 -12.16 4.25 -11.63
CA GLU A 33 -12.17 5.16 -12.77
C GLU A 33 -13.53 5.83 -12.96
N VAL A 34 -14.63 5.07 -12.86
CA VAL A 34 -16.00 5.61 -12.97
C VAL A 34 -16.26 6.62 -11.86
N THR A 35 -15.91 6.27 -10.62
CA THR A 35 -16.06 7.17 -9.46
C THR A 35 -15.23 8.44 -9.63
N LEU A 36 -13.96 8.29 -10.04
CA LEU A 36 -13.06 9.42 -10.27
C LEU A 36 -13.58 10.33 -11.38
N ARG A 37 -14.05 9.77 -12.49
CA ARG A 37 -14.67 10.54 -13.58
C ARG A 37 -15.90 11.31 -13.07
N ASN A 38 -16.74 10.67 -12.25
CA ASN A 38 -17.90 11.33 -11.67
C ASN A 38 -17.48 12.50 -10.75
N GLU A 39 -16.54 12.31 -9.83
CA GLU A 39 -16.09 13.37 -8.93
C GLU A 39 -15.42 14.52 -9.68
N LEU A 40 -14.57 14.23 -10.67
CA LEU A 40 -13.93 15.24 -11.52
C LEU A 40 -14.97 16.04 -12.34
N ALA A 41 -16.08 15.43 -12.76
CA ALA A 41 -17.14 16.11 -13.51
C ALA A 41 -17.89 17.17 -12.69
N HIS A 42 -17.88 17.04 -11.36
CA HIS A 42 -18.53 17.98 -10.44
C HIS A 42 -17.63 19.18 -10.07
N LEU A 43 -16.38 19.20 -10.53
CA LEU A 43 -15.44 20.27 -10.23
C LEU A 43 -15.53 21.39 -11.29
N PRO A 44 -15.92 22.63 -10.93
CA PRO A 44 -16.00 23.74 -11.89
C PRO A 44 -14.63 24.20 -12.41
N GLU A 45 -13.54 23.79 -11.77
CA GLU A 45 -12.16 24.16 -12.12
C GLU A 45 -11.69 23.51 -13.43
N ALA A 46 -12.40 22.49 -13.93
CA ALA A 46 -12.07 21.80 -15.17
C ALA A 46 -13.31 21.38 -15.95
N ARG A 47 -13.13 21.14 -17.25
CA ARG A 47 -14.13 20.43 -18.06
C ARG A 47 -13.55 19.11 -18.51
N LEU A 48 -14.21 18.01 -18.22
CA LEU A 48 -13.71 16.70 -18.66
C LEU A 48 -13.88 16.53 -20.16
N ALA A 49 -12.83 16.01 -20.80
CA ALA A 49 -12.92 15.54 -22.18
C ALA A 49 -13.85 14.31 -22.26
N PRO A 50 -14.61 14.13 -23.35
CA PRO A 50 -15.46 12.96 -23.53
C PRO A 50 -14.63 11.67 -23.49
N ALA A 51 -15.08 10.68 -22.70
CA ALA A 51 -14.34 9.43 -22.51
C ALA A 51 -14.06 8.70 -23.84
N GLN A 52 -15.03 8.70 -24.76
CA GLN A 52 -14.86 8.12 -26.11
C GLN A 52 -13.78 8.84 -26.93
N ALA A 53 -13.75 10.17 -26.90
CA ALA A 53 -12.73 10.93 -27.63
C ALA A 53 -11.31 10.65 -27.11
N VAL A 54 -11.16 10.48 -25.78
CA VAL A 54 -9.88 10.08 -25.17
C VAL A 54 -9.53 8.65 -25.59
N ALA A 55 -10.45 7.71 -25.47
CA ALA A 55 -10.21 6.31 -25.85
C ALA A 55 -9.81 6.15 -27.32
N ASP A 56 -10.49 6.86 -28.24
CA ASP A 56 -10.19 6.78 -29.67
C ASP A 56 -8.85 7.46 -30.03
N ALA A 57 -8.44 8.47 -29.27
CA ALA A 57 -7.11 9.07 -29.44
C ALA A 57 -6.00 8.13 -28.98
N LEU A 58 -6.21 7.38 -27.88
CA LEU A 58 -5.22 6.45 -27.33
C LEU A 58 -5.05 5.19 -28.18
N LYS A 59 -6.12 4.68 -28.81
CA LYS A 59 -6.07 3.49 -29.68
C LYS A 59 -5.15 3.61 -30.90
N ARG A 60 -4.69 4.80 -31.24
CA ARG A 60 -3.81 5.05 -32.38
C ARG A 60 -2.42 4.43 -32.20
N GLU A 61 -1.99 4.25 -30.95
CA GLU A 61 -0.67 3.71 -30.60
C GLU A 61 -0.83 2.69 -29.45
N PRO A 62 -0.21 1.50 -29.54
CA PRO A 62 -0.25 0.52 -28.45
C PRO A 62 0.48 1.06 -27.20
N ASP A 63 -0.05 0.73 -26.02
CA ASP A 63 0.51 1.10 -24.71
C ASP A 63 0.72 2.61 -24.49
N CYS A 64 -0.07 3.44 -25.17
CA CYS A 64 0.06 4.89 -25.12
C CYS A 64 -0.07 5.46 -23.69
N GLU A 65 -0.93 4.84 -22.87
CA GLU A 65 -1.20 5.20 -21.48
C GLU A 65 0.02 5.02 -20.56
N ALA A 66 0.97 4.16 -20.93
CA ALA A 66 2.17 3.90 -20.13
C ALA A 66 3.27 4.95 -20.36
N LYS A 67 3.25 5.66 -21.49
CA LYS A 67 4.28 6.64 -21.87
C LYS A 67 3.71 8.05 -21.78
N VAL A 68 4.29 8.88 -20.91
CA VAL A 68 3.81 10.26 -20.66
C VAL A 68 3.68 11.06 -21.96
N SER A 69 4.67 10.98 -22.86
CA SER A 69 4.65 11.69 -24.14
C SER A 69 3.51 11.24 -25.07
N CYS A 70 3.25 9.93 -25.15
CA CYS A 70 2.15 9.41 -25.96
C CYS A 70 0.80 9.79 -25.36
N ALA A 71 0.61 9.53 -24.07
CA ALA A 71 -0.58 9.91 -23.31
C ALA A 71 -0.90 11.41 -23.45
N ALA A 72 0.12 12.27 -23.34
CA ALA A 72 -0.03 13.71 -23.52
C ALA A 72 -0.46 14.08 -24.95
N ALA A 73 0.15 13.46 -25.97
CA ALA A 73 -0.26 13.65 -27.36
C ALA A 73 -1.70 13.17 -27.62
N GLY A 74 -2.07 11.99 -27.11
CA GLY A 74 -3.43 11.44 -27.19
C GLY A 74 -4.46 12.37 -26.51
N ALA A 75 -4.16 12.86 -25.32
CA ALA A 75 -4.99 13.82 -24.61
C ALA A 75 -5.14 15.14 -25.39
N ALA A 76 -4.05 15.65 -25.97
CA ALA A 76 -4.09 16.84 -26.82
C ALA A 76 -4.95 16.63 -28.08
N HIS A 77 -4.86 15.45 -28.72
CA HIS A 77 -5.73 15.06 -29.84
C HIS A 77 -7.22 14.99 -29.45
N ALA A 78 -7.52 14.62 -28.21
CA ALA A 78 -8.86 14.68 -27.65
C ALA A 78 -9.30 16.10 -27.23
N GLY A 79 -8.50 17.13 -27.53
CA GLY A 79 -8.79 18.54 -27.23
C GLY A 79 -8.49 18.95 -25.78
N ALA A 80 -7.82 18.11 -25.00
CA ALA A 80 -7.47 18.41 -23.62
C ALA A 80 -6.19 19.23 -23.53
N ARG A 81 -6.17 20.21 -22.61
CA ARG A 81 -4.98 21.00 -22.27
C ARG A 81 -4.15 20.35 -21.17
N GLN A 82 -4.80 19.52 -20.36
CA GLN A 82 -4.21 18.77 -19.27
C GLN A 82 -4.73 17.34 -19.32
N LEU A 83 -3.99 16.42 -18.72
CA LEU A 83 -4.42 15.05 -18.57
C LEU A 83 -4.18 14.55 -17.15
N ILE A 84 -5.07 13.67 -16.70
CA ILE A 84 -4.92 12.88 -15.49
C ILE A 84 -4.60 11.47 -15.93
N MET A 85 -3.48 10.94 -15.46
CA MET A 85 -3.12 9.53 -15.61
C MET A 85 -2.79 8.96 -14.24
N GLY A 86 -2.93 7.65 -14.09
CA GLY A 86 -2.63 7.03 -12.82
C GLY A 86 -2.45 5.53 -12.88
N THR A 87 -2.03 5.02 -11.74
CA THR A 87 -1.84 3.59 -11.49
C THR A 87 -2.55 3.21 -10.21
N THR A 88 -3.11 2.00 -10.20
CA THR A 88 -3.69 1.40 -9.01
C THR A 88 -2.89 0.14 -8.69
N SER A 89 -2.13 0.16 -7.60
CA SER A 89 -1.35 -0.98 -7.14
C SER A 89 -2.01 -1.67 -5.95
N GLN A 90 -1.88 -2.99 -5.86
CA GLN A 90 -2.33 -3.75 -4.68
C GLN A 90 -1.19 -3.91 -3.68
N LEU A 91 -1.47 -3.67 -2.40
CA LEU A 91 -0.58 -3.87 -1.26
C LEU A 91 -1.33 -4.63 -0.15
N GLY A 92 -1.17 -5.95 -0.13
CA GLY A 92 -1.94 -6.83 0.76
C GLY A 92 -3.44 -6.73 0.45
N ASP A 93 -4.22 -6.38 1.47
CA ASP A 93 -5.68 -6.20 1.36
C ASP A 93 -6.11 -4.76 1.03
N SER A 94 -5.14 -3.87 0.79
CA SER A 94 -5.38 -2.48 0.42
C SER A 94 -4.87 -2.18 -0.98
N PHE A 95 -5.39 -1.12 -1.57
CA PHE A 95 -4.91 -0.59 -2.84
C PHE A 95 -4.23 0.75 -2.60
N MET A 96 -3.31 1.12 -3.47
CA MET A 96 -2.73 2.46 -3.52
C MET A 96 -3.06 3.05 -4.87
N ILE A 97 -3.64 4.24 -4.88
CA ILE A 97 -3.88 5.00 -6.10
C ILE A 97 -2.81 6.07 -6.22
N ASP A 98 -2.16 6.14 -7.36
CA ASP A 98 -1.21 7.21 -7.71
C ASP A 98 -1.72 7.92 -8.95
N LEU A 99 -2.07 9.20 -8.79
CA LEU A 99 -2.66 10.02 -9.84
C LEU A 99 -1.76 11.22 -10.10
N LYS A 100 -1.60 11.55 -11.38
CA LYS A 100 -0.77 12.65 -11.86
C LYS A 100 -1.58 13.54 -12.79
N LEU A 101 -1.57 14.85 -12.51
CA LEU A 101 -2.01 15.86 -13.45
C LEU A 101 -0.82 16.35 -14.25
N ILE A 102 -0.92 16.29 -15.56
CA ILE A 102 0.15 16.61 -16.51
C ILE A 102 -0.37 17.65 -17.50
N GLU A 103 0.49 18.57 -17.92
CA GLU A 103 0.20 19.47 -19.03
C GLU A 103 0.36 18.74 -20.37
N ALA A 104 -0.70 18.72 -21.19
CA ALA A 104 -0.72 17.91 -22.41
C ALA A 104 0.24 18.39 -23.52
N ARG A 105 0.64 19.68 -23.51
CA ARG A 105 1.56 20.22 -24.53
C ARG A 105 3.02 19.90 -24.24
N THR A 106 3.42 20.03 -22.98
CA THR A 106 4.83 19.92 -22.55
C THR A 106 5.14 18.53 -21.98
N GLY A 107 4.12 17.80 -21.53
CA GLY A 107 4.28 16.57 -20.75
C GLY A 107 4.76 16.84 -19.32
N GLN A 108 4.74 18.09 -18.86
CA GLN A 108 5.18 18.45 -17.51
C GLN A 108 4.17 17.97 -16.46
N GLU A 109 4.65 17.27 -15.43
CA GLU A 109 3.85 16.95 -14.24
C GLU A 109 3.57 18.25 -13.47
N LEU A 110 2.29 18.60 -13.34
CA LEU A 110 1.84 19.77 -12.61
C LEU A 110 1.61 19.45 -11.14
N ARG A 111 0.94 18.31 -10.89
CA ARG A 111 0.55 17.86 -9.54
C ARG A 111 0.50 16.33 -9.52
N ARG A 112 0.71 15.77 -8.33
CA ARG A 112 0.60 14.34 -8.06
C ARG A 112 -0.05 14.12 -6.70
N VAL A 113 -0.90 13.10 -6.63
CA VAL A 113 -1.59 12.70 -5.40
C VAL A 113 -1.48 11.18 -5.28
N THR A 114 -1.12 10.72 -4.09
CA THR A 114 -1.02 9.31 -3.78
C THR A 114 -1.85 9.02 -2.54
N HIS A 115 -2.77 8.06 -2.64
CA HIS A 115 -3.71 7.75 -1.56
C HIS A 115 -3.83 6.24 -1.32
N PRO A 116 -3.80 5.79 -0.05
CA PRO A 116 -4.22 4.45 0.29
C PRO A 116 -5.74 4.33 0.15
N VAL A 117 -6.18 3.27 -0.50
CA VAL A 117 -7.57 2.90 -0.65
C VAL A 117 -7.76 1.57 0.07
N SER A 118 -8.35 1.66 1.26
CA SER A 118 -8.61 0.51 2.13
C SER A 118 -10.09 0.49 2.52
N GLY A 119 -10.70 -0.68 2.60
CA GLY A 119 -12.04 -0.86 3.18
C GLY A 119 -13.20 -0.88 2.19
N ALA A 120 -14.40 -0.60 2.71
CA ALA A 120 -15.67 -0.68 2.00
C ALA A 120 -15.84 0.40 0.92
N GLN A 121 -16.80 0.22 0.00
CA GLN A 121 -17.08 1.14 -1.12
C GLN A 121 -17.22 2.62 -0.70
N ASP A 122 -17.78 2.91 0.47
CA ASP A 122 -17.99 4.30 0.93
C ASP A 122 -16.67 5.04 1.20
N ALA A 123 -15.67 4.35 1.76
CA ALA A 123 -14.35 4.91 1.97
C ALA A 123 -13.66 5.23 0.63
N LEU A 124 -13.95 4.42 -0.39
CA LEU A 124 -13.41 4.59 -1.74
C LEU A 124 -13.91 5.89 -2.38
N ILE A 125 -15.18 6.24 -2.20
CA ILE A 125 -15.79 7.48 -2.73
C ILE A 125 -15.17 8.71 -2.06
N GLU A 126 -15.03 8.71 -0.74
CA GLU A 126 -14.42 9.82 0.00
C GLU A 126 -12.97 10.06 -0.46
N MET A 127 -12.16 9.01 -0.53
CA MET A 127 -10.77 9.09 -0.97
C MET A 127 -10.63 9.60 -2.42
N VAL A 128 -11.50 9.14 -3.33
CA VAL A 128 -11.49 9.58 -4.73
C VAL A 128 -11.87 11.05 -4.87
N ARG A 129 -12.87 11.49 -4.10
CA ARG A 129 -13.28 12.90 -4.06
C ARG A 129 -12.12 13.78 -3.58
N GLU A 130 -11.45 13.37 -2.50
CA GLU A 130 -10.27 14.06 -1.98
C GLU A 130 -9.16 14.14 -3.04
N ALA A 131 -8.88 13.03 -3.72
CA ALA A 131 -7.87 12.97 -4.77
C ALA A 131 -8.21 13.92 -5.94
N ALA A 132 -9.46 13.93 -6.39
CA ALA A 132 -9.92 14.81 -7.46
C ALA A 132 -9.77 16.29 -7.09
N VAL A 133 -10.16 16.67 -5.87
CA VAL A 133 -10.05 18.04 -5.37
C VAL A 133 -8.58 18.46 -5.22
N GLN A 134 -7.73 17.61 -4.64
CA GLN A 134 -6.29 17.91 -4.55
C GLN A 134 -5.65 18.10 -5.93
N LEU A 135 -6.04 17.28 -6.91
CA LEU A 135 -5.51 17.35 -8.27
C LEU A 135 -5.97 18.57 -9.05
N LEU A 136 -7.23 19.00 -8.94
CA LEU A 136 -7.77 20.08 -9.77
C LEU A 136 -8.04 21.37 -9.03
N ALA A 137 -8.43 21.30 -7.76
CA ALA A 137 -8.87 22.41 -6.92
C ALA A 137 -8.22 22.41 -5.51
N PRO A 138 -6.88 22.39 -5.39
CA PRO A 138 -6.18 22.26 -4.11
C PRO A 138 -6.50 23.40 -3.13
N GLN A 139 -6.83 24.59 -3.64
CA GLN A 139 -7.28 25.71 -2.82
C GLN A 139 -8.62 25.46 -2.10
N ARG A 140 -9.38 24.45 -2.55
CA ARG A 140 -10.63 24.00 -1.90
C ARG A 140 -10.41 22.78 -1.02
N PHE A 141 -9.20 22.22 -0.99
CA PHE A 141 -8.85 21.08 -0.16
C PHE A 141 -8.66 21.53 1.30
N ALA A 142 -9.78 21.80 1.95
CA ALA A 142 -9.83 22.30 3.31
C ALA A 142 -10.91 21.57 4.13
N GLY A 143 -10.70 21.54 5.44
CA GLY A 143 -11.69 21.19 6.46
C GLY A 143 -11.89 22.33 7.45
N ALA A 144 -12.72 22.06 8.44
CA ALA A 144 -12.97 22.98 9.55
C ALA A 144 -12.79 22.28 10.90
N LEU A 145 -12.43 23.05 11.92
CA LEU A 145 -12.23 22.57 13.28
C LEU A 145 -13.02 23.42 14.26
N ARG A 146 -13.91 22.78 15.02
CA ARG A 146 -14.55 23.39 16.18
C ARG A 146 -13.84 22.90 17.43
N VAL A 147 -13.37 23.83 18.25
CA VAL A 147 -12.71 23.51 19.51
C VAL A 147 -13.64 23.89 20.66
N ASN A 148 -13.97 22.90 21.49
CA ASN A 148 -14.68 23.11 22.75
C ASN A 148 -13.73 22.75 23.90
N ALA A 149 -13.44 23.73 24.75
CA ALA A 149 -12.64 23.52 25.95
C ALA A 149 -13.37 24.13 27.15
N PRO A 150 -14.17 23.33 27.87
CA PRO A 150 -14.86 23.79 29.07
C PRO A 150 -13.85 24.35 30.11
N GLY A 151 -14.16 25.51 30.68
CA GLY A 151 -13.29 26.18 31.67
C GLY A 151 -12.09 26.94 31.07
N ALA A 152 -11.96 27.00 29.74
CA ALA A 152 -10.88 27.67 29.01
C ALA A 152 -11.22 29.10 28.55
N GLU A 153 -12.13 29.81 29.21
CA GLU A 153 -12.60 31.12 28.74
C GLU A 153 -11.46 32.14 28.71
N GLY A 154 -11.23 32.77 27.56
CA GLY A 154 -10.11 33.69 27.37
C GLY A 154 -8.76 33.02 27.07
N ALA A 155 -8.70 31.68 27.01
CA ALA A 155 -7.47 30.96 26.66
C ALA A 155 -7.12 31.16 25.18
N GLN A 156 -5.83 31.24 24.90
CA GLN A 156 -5.29 31.34 23.54
C GLN A 156 -5.26 29.96 22.89
N LEU A 157 -5.88 29.86 21.71
CA LEU A 157 -5.87 28.66 20.89
C LEU A 157 -4.80 28.78 19.81
N PHE A 158 -3.95 27.76 19.72
CA PHE A 158 -2.95 27.62 18.68
C PHE A 158 -3.22 26.35 17.87
N VAL A 159 -3.07 26.45 16.55
CA VAL A 159 -3.11 25.29 15.63
C VAL A 159 -1.78 25.26 14.89
N ASP A 160 -1.07 24.15 14.99
CA ASP A 160 0.30 23.96 14.46
C ASP A 160 1.26 25.09 14.84
N GLY A 161 1.14 25.58 16.07
CA GLY A 161 1.95 26.67 16.62
C GLY A 161 1.52 28.08 16.21
N LYS A 162 0.57 28.24 15.28
CA LYS A 162 0.02 29.56 14.89
C LYS A 162 -1.14 29.93 15.79
N LEU A 163 -1.18 31.17 16.27
CA LEU A 163 -2.31 31.68 17.07
C LEU A 163 -3.56 31.73 16.17
N ALA A 164 -4.55 30.89 16.49
CA ALA A 164 -5.79 30.77 15.75
C ALA A 164 -6.92 31.62 16.34
N GLY A 165 -6.84 31.97 17.62
CA GLY A 165 -7.80 32.86 18.27
C GLY A 165 -7.85 32.70 19.78
N THR A 166 -8.95 33.16 20.37
CA THR A 166 -9.23 33.07 21.81
C THR A 166 -10.54 32.30 22.02
N LEU A 167 -10.56 31.40 23.00
CA LEU A 167 -11.73 30.57 23.32
C LEU A 167 -12.76 31.31 24.20
N PRO A 168 -14.06 30.99 24.09
CA PRO A 168 -14.65 30.12 23.07
C PRO A 168 -14.65 30.77 21.68
N LEU A 169 -14.47 29.96 20.63
CA LEU A 169 -14.55 30.46 19.26
C LEU A 169 -16.01 30.76 18.89
N GLY A 170 -16.25 31.92 18.25
CA GLY A 170 -17.58 32.26 17.74
C GLY A 170 -18.01 31.46 16.52
N GLN A 171 -17.05 30.98 15.73
CA GLN A 171 -17.24 30.11 14.56
C GLN A 171 -16.13 29.06 14.49
N PRO A 172 -16.35 27.90 13.85
CA PRO A 172 -15.28 26.94 13.58
C PRO A 172 -14.12 27.58 12.81
N LEU A 173 -12.91 27.10 13.05
CA LEU A 173 -11.74 27.48 12.25
C LEU A 173 -11.84 26.80 10.88
N GLU A 174 -12.04 27.57 9.84
CA GLU A 174 -12.12 27.09 8.46
C GLU A 174 -10.77 27.19 7.75
N GLY A 175 -10.64 26.52 6.60
CA GLY A 175 -9.44 26.62 5.75
C GLY A 175 -8.25 25.79 6.23
N LEU A 176 -8.45 24.88 7.18
CA LEU A 176 -7.41 23.98 7.66
C LEU A 176 -7.17 22.89 6.62
N SER A 177 -5.91 22.52 6.38
CA SER A 177 -5.59 21.36 5.55
C SER A 177 -6.21 20.10 6.17
N PRO A 178 -6.74 19.16 5.39
CA PRO A 178 -7.08 17.85 5.92
C PRO A 178 -5.83 17.10 6.40
N GLY A 179 -5.95 16.37 7.51
CA GLY A 179 -4.86 15.63 8.15
C GLY A 179 -4.76 15.87 9.65
N GLN A 180 -3.66 15.41 10.26
CA GLN A 180 -3.40 15.67 11.69
C GLN A 180 -2.92 17.11 11.92
N HIS A 181 -3.53 17.74 12.91
CA HIS A 181 -3.18 19.07 13.40
C HIS A 181 -2.89 19.02 14.89
N VAL A 182 -1.88 19.79 15.33
CA VAL A 182 -1.59 19.97 16.75
C VAL A 182 -2.41 21.14 17.26
N VAL A 183 -3.37 20.83 18.13
CA VAL A 183 -4.24 21.83 18.75
C VAL A 183 -3.76 22.07 20.17
N ARG A 184 -3.40 23.31 20.47
CA ARG A 184 -2.82 23.71 21.75
C ARG A 184 -3.63 24.84 22.37
N VAL A 185 -4.11 24.60 23.58
CA VAL A 185 -4.85 25.58 24.37
C VAL A 185 -3.95 26.05 25.49
N LYS A 186 -3.73 27.36 25.55
CA LYS A 186 -2.89 28.01 26.55
C LYS A 186 -3.70 29.06 27.31
N ASP A 187 -3.88 28.82 28.59
CA ASP A 187 -4.38 29.79 29.56
C ASP A 187 -3.19 30.41 30.35
N LYS A 188 -3.47 31.33 31.27
CA LYS A 188 -2.47 32.02 32.11
C LYS A 188 -1.62 31.07 32.95
N ALA A 189 -2.18 29.94 33.39
CA ALA A 189 -1.53 29.02 34.32
C ALA A 189 -1.34 27.60 33.76
N GLN A 190 -2.06 27.24 32.69
CA GLN A 190 -2.10 25.88 32.17
C GLN A 190 -1.99 25.86 30.65
N GLU A 191 -1.37 24.80 30.14
CA GLU A 191 -1.22 24.57 28.72
C GLU A 191 -1.47 23.09 28.44
N THR A 192 -2.25 22.79 27.40
CA THR A 192 -2.56 21.42 26.99
C THR A 192 -2.52 21.35 25.48
N SER A 193 -1.98 20.26 24.94
CA SER A 193 -1.89 20.01 23.51
C SER A 193 -2.48 18.64 23.19
N THR A 194 -3.19 18.55 22.07
CA THR A 194 -3.74 17.29 21.57
C THR A 194 -3.63 17.24 20.05
N PHE A 195 -3.63 16.03 19.49
CA PHE A 195 -3.68 15.80 18.05
C PHE A 195 -5.14 15.66 17.62
N VAL A 196 -5.53 16.42 16.59
CA VAL A 196 -6.88 16.36 16.02
C VAL A 196 -6.77 16.08 14.54
N GLU A 197 -7.55 15.13 14.04
CA GLU A 197 -7.64 14.84 12.62
C GLU A 197 -8.74 15.67 11.96
N VAL A 198 -8.34 16.65 11.15
CA VAL A 198 -9.24 17.47 10.34
C VAL A 198 -9.57 16.71 9.07
N ARG A 199 -10.86 16.53 8.78
CA ARG A 199 -11.32 15.82 7.57
C ARG A 199 -11.70 16.79 6.47
N PHE A 200 -11.46 16.39 5.21
CA PHE A 200 -11.84 17.19 4.05
C PHE A 200 -13.35 17.48 4.02
N GLY A 201 -13.71 18.75 3.81
CA GLY A 201 -15.09 19.19 3.64
C GLY A 201 -16.01 18.99 4.86
N ARG A 202 -15.44 18.67 6.04
CA ARG A 202 -16.19 18.47 7.28
C ARG A 202 -15.71 19.41 8.38
N THR A 203 -16.59 19.66 9.34
CA THR A 203 -16.22 20.27 10.61
C THR A 203 -15.92 19.17 11.62
N THR A 204 -14.66 19.04 12.04
CA THR A 204 -14.25 18.15 13.13
C THR A 204 -14.50 18.84 14.47
N ASP A 205 -15.07 18.12 15.42
CA ASP A 205 -15.28 18.60 16.78
C ASP A 205 -14.22 18.05 17.72
N ALA A 206 -13.44 18.95 18.34
CA ALA A 206 -12.41 18.61 19.31
C ALA A 206 -12.80 19.09 20.70
N GLN A 207 -12.85 18.16 21.65
CA GLN A 207 -13.04 18.44 23.06
C GLN A 207 -11.68 18.42 23.77
N ILE A 208 -11.34 19.51 24.46
CA ILE A 208 -10.06 19.67 25.16
C ILE A 208 -10.34 19.98 26.62
N GLU A 209 -9.84 19.13 27.51
CA GLU A 209 -9.94 19.33 28.95
C GLU A 209 -8.66 19.98 29.46
N LEU A 210 -8.77 21.18 30.05
CA LEU A 210 -7.66 21.84 30.72
C LEU A 210 -7.50 21.27 32.12
N GLY A 211 -6.31 20.76 32.42
CA GLY A 211 -6.01 20.13 33.70
C GLY A 211 -6.32 18.64 33.67
N ALA A 212 -5.40 17.86 33.10
CA ALA A 212 -5.32 16.45 33.46
C ALA A 212 -5.19 16.36 35.00
N PRO A 213 -5.90 15.43 35.69
CA PRO A 213 -5.67 15.21 37.10
C PRO A 213 -4.17 14.98 37.33
N PRO A 214 -3.59 15.46 38.45
CA PRO A 214 -2.18 15.33 38.71
C PRO A 214 -1.78 13.87 38.49
N VAL A 215 -0.72 13.63 37.73
CA VAL A 215 -0.11 12.32 37.63
C VAL A 215 0.27 11.94 39.05
N VAL A 216 -0.59 11.15 39.70
CA VAL A 216 -0.31 10.58 41.01
C VAL A 216 0.88 9.68 40.75
N ALA A 217 2.05 10.12 41.21
CA ALA A 217 3.23 9.29 41.23
C ALA A 217 2.89 8.08 42.11
N VAL A 218 2.50 6.98 41.47
CA VAL A 218 2.38 5.70 42.15
C VAL A 218 3.80 5.39 42.64
N PRO A 219 4.05 5.34 43.96
CA PRO A 219 5.37 5.00 44.45
C PRO A 219 5.78 3.66 43.85
N ALA A 220 7.05 3.46 43.53
CA ALA A 220 7.53 2.23 42.89
C ALA A 220 7.14 0.94 43.66
N ALA A 221 6.84 1.06 44.95
CA ALA A 221 6.33 -0.02 45.81
C ALA A 221 4.85 -0.41 45.56
N ALA A 222 4.07 0.42 44.88
CA ALA A 222 2.65 0.18 44.55
C ALA A 222 2.45 -0.20 43.07
N LEU A 223 3.52 -0.23 42.27
CA LEU A 223 3.48 -0.88 40.97
C LEU A 223 3.33 -2.40 41.20
N PRO A 224 2.43 -3.09 40.47
CA PRO A 224 2.43 -4.54 40.48
C PRO A 224 3.82 -4.99 40.03
N VAL A 225 4.55 -5.69 40.89
CA VAL A 225 5.76 -6.39 40.50
C VAL A 225 5.34 -7.28 39.34
N ALA A 226 5.85 -6.99 38.14
CA ALA A 226 5.62 -7.84 37.00
C ALA A 226 6.12 -9.23 37.40
N ILE A 227 5.18 -10.13 37.70
CA ILE A 227 5.48 -11.55 37.79
C ILE A 227 5.78 -11.89 36.33
N SER A 228 7.06 -11.90 35.98
CA SER A 228 7.49 -12.38 34.67
C SER A 228 6.88 -13.76 34.51
N ALA A 229 5.81 -13.86 33.73
CA ALA A 229 5.31 -15.14 33.27
C ALA A 229 6.49 -15.76 32.54
N SER A 230 7.08 -16.79 33.14
CA SER A 230 8.14 -17.54 32.51
C SER A 230 7.60 -17.98 31.15
N ALA A 231 8.25 -17.52 30.08
CA ALA A 231 7.89 -17.91 28.73
C ALA A 231 7.74 -19.44 28.70
N PRO A 232 6.71 -19.99 28.03
CA PRO A 232 6.52 -21.43 27.97
C PRO A 232 7.82 -22.06 27.46
N ARG A 233 8.47 -22.86 28.32
CA ARG A 233 9.73 -23.53 27.94
C ARG A 233 9.42 -24.42 26.74
N LYS A 234 9.97 -24.06 25.58
CA LYS A 234 9.88 -24.89 24.39
C LYS A 234 10.52 -26.26 24.68
N PRO A 235 9.99 -27.36 24.11
CA PRO A 235 10.58 -28.67 24.31
C PRO A 235 12.03 -28.69 23.76
N ALA A 236 12.99 -29.13 24.57
CA ALA A 236 14.41 -29.13 24.21
C ALA A 236 14.77 -30.00 22.99
N TRP A 237 13.83 -30.82 22.51
CA TRP A 237 14.01 -31.70 21.35
C TRP A 237 13.75 -31.01 20.01
N VAL A 238 13.12 -29.83 19.97
CA VAL A 238 12.72 -29.17 18.71
C VAL A 238 13.93 -28.79 17.85
N ARG A 239 14.94 -28.16 18.46
CA ARG A 239 16.21 -27.78 17.79
C ARG A 239 16.97 -28.97 17.19
N PRO A 240 17.29 -30.03 17.96
CA PRO A 240 18.04 -31.15 17.39
C PRO A 240 17.23 -31.87 16.29
N VAL A 241 15.91 -31.96 16.39
CA VAL A 241 15.07 -32.55 15.33
C VAL A 241 15.04 -31.68 14.07
N ALA A 242 14.93 -30.36 14.20
CA ALA A 242 14.97 -29.45 13.05
C ALA A 242 16.30 -29.56 12.28
N VAL A 243 17.42 -29.56 13.00
CA VAL A 243 18.76 -29.68 12.41
C VAL A 243 18.96 -31.06 11.77
N ALA A 244 18.53 -32.13 12.43
CA ALA A 244 18.60 -33.48 11.88
C ALA A 244 17.77 -33.64 10.60
N ALA A 245 16.56 -33.07 10.56
CA ALA A 245 15.70 -33.10 9.38
C ALA A 245 16.32 -32.35 8.19
N LEU A 246 16.88 -31.15 8.43
CA LEU A 246 17.59 -30.40 7.40
C LEU A 246 18.81 -31.17 6.88
N GLY A 247 19.60 -31.78 7.77
CA GLY A 247 20.75 -32.62 7.39
C GLY A 247 20.36 -33.84 6.56
N ALA A 248 19.30 -34.55 6.95
CA ALA A 248 18.77 -35.69 6.20
C ALA A 248 18.20 -35.27 4.83
N GLY A 249 17.60 -34.08 4.73
CA GLY A 249 17.14 -33.51 3.46
C GLY A 249 18.29 -33.25 2.48
N VAL A 250 19.38 -32.66 2.96
CA VAL A 250 20.60 -32.42 2.14
C VAL A 250 21.21 -33.74 1.67
N ALA A 251 21.36 -34.73 2.56
CA ALA A 251 21.87 -36.05 2.20
C ALA A 251 21.00 -36.73 1.12
N SER A 252 19.67 -36.63 1.25
CA SER A 252 18.73 -37.17 0.25
C SER A 252 18.88 -36.50 -1.11
N ALA A 253 19.05 -35.17 -1.16
CA ALA A 253 19.27 -34.46 -2.41
C ALA A 253 20.57 -34.87 -3.11
N VAL A 254 21.65 -35.08 -2.34
CA VAL A 254 22.94 -35.57 -2.86
C VAL A 254 22.82 -36.98 -3.44
N ILE A 255 22.11 -37.88 -2.75
CA ILE A 255 21.85 -39.25 -3.24
C ILE A 255 21.03 -39.20 -4.54
N GLY A 256 19.97 -38.38 -4.60
CA GLY A 256 19.18 -38.18 -5.81
C GLY A 256 20.00 -37.69 -6.99
N ALA A 257 20.92 -36.74 -6.76
CA ALA A 257 21.84 -36.24 -7.78
C ALA A 257 22.80 -37.32 -8.30
N ALA A 258 23.31 -38.19 -7.42
CA ALA A 258 24.18 -39.30 -7.82
C ALA A 258 23.46 -40.33 -8.72
N PHE A 259 22.22 -40.70 -8.39
CA PHE A 259 21.42 -41.58 -9.25
C PHE A 259 21.07 -40.93 -10.58
N ASN A 260 20.77 -39.64 -10.59
CA ASN A 260 20.49 -38.89 -11.82
C ASN A 260 21.74 -38.81 -12.73
N ALA A 261 22.91 -38.52 -12.16
CA ALA A 261 24.18 -38.50 -12.89
C ALA A 261 24.53 -39.89 -13.48
N ARG A 262 24.26 -40.97 -12.74
CA ARG A 262 24.45 -42.36 -13.22
C ARG A 262 23.53 -42.68 -14.40
N ALA A 263 22.27 -42.27 -14.33
CA ALA A 263 21.33 -42.40 -15.45
C ALA A 263 21.78 -41.61 -16.69
N GLY A 264 22.37 -40.42 -16.50
CA GLY A 264 22.97 -39.64 -17.59
C GLY A 264 24.18 -40.33 -18.23
N SER A 265 25.09 -40.88 -17.44
CA SER A 265 26.31 -41.56 -17.94
C SER A 265 26.06 -42.89 -18.63
N SER A 266 24.96 -43.58 -18.31
CA SER A 266 24.58 -44.85 -18.96
C SER A 266 23.94 -44.64 -20.33
N SER A 267 23.59 -43.41 -20.69
CA SER A 267 23.08 -43.04 -22.01
C SER A 267 24.17 -42.77 -23.07
N SER A 268 25.43 -42.53 -22.66
CA SER A 268 26.49 -42.04 -23.56
C SER A 268 27.32 -43.11 -24.27
N SER A 269 26.98 -44.39 -24.17
CA SER A 269 27.67 -45.46 -24.89
C SER A 269 26.70 -46.34 -25.68
N SER A 270 26.05 -45.78 -26.71
CA SER A 270 25.35 -46.60 -27.71
C SER A 270 25.27 -45.89 -29.06
N SER A 271 26.40 -45.79 -29.78
CA SER A 271 26.35 -45.62 -31.24
C SER A 271 25.89 -46.94 -31.87
N VAL A 272 24.57 -47.16 -31.93
CA VAL A 272 23.97 -48.33 -32.57
C VAL A 272 23.65 -47.97 -34.01
N GLY A 273 24.46 -48.51 -34.93
CA GLY A 273 24.13 -48.60 -36.34
C GLY A 273 22.85 -49.42 -36.56
N ALA A 274 22.13 -49.07 -37.60
CA ALA A 274 20.77 -49.48 -37.92
C ALA A 274 20.38 -50.94 -37.56
N ASN A 275 19.23 -51.04 -36.88
CA ASN A 275 18.23 -52.11 -36.99
C ASN A 275 18.56 -53.52 -36.48
N GLN A 276 19.17 -53.64 -35.29
CA GLN A 276 19.15 -54.88 -34.48
C GLN A 276 18.85 -54.51 -33.01
N LEU A 277 17.59 -54.68 -32.56
CA LEU A 277 17.20 -54.58 -31.15
C LEU A 277 17.79 -55.77 -30.39
N ASN A 278 19.00 -55.60 -29.85
CA ASN A 278 19.68 -56.61 -29.05
C ASN A 278 19.17 -56.55 -27.59
N THR A 279 19.10 -57.67 -26.88
CA THR A 279 18.59 -57.75 -25.48
C THR A 279 19.32 -56.82 -24.51
N ARG A 280 20.58 -56.46 -24.80
CA ARG A 280 21.36 -55.46 -24.05
C ARG A 280 20.77 -54.04 -24.12
N SER A 281 20.15 -53.62 -25.23
CA SER A 281 19.58 -52.27 -25.31
C SER A 281 18.31 -52.15 -24.48
N VAL A 282 17.51 -53.23 -24.39
CA VAL A 282 16.32 -53.29 -23.53
C VAL A 282 16.71 -53.22 -22.05
N GLN A 283 17.81 -53.87 -21.66
CA GLN A 283 18.36 -53.77 -20.30
C GLN A 283 18.83 -52.35 -19.97
N GLY A 284 19.52 -51.67 -20.88
CA GLY A 284 19.96 -50.28 -20.68
C GLY A 284 18.80 -49.29 -20.43
N TYR A 285 17.69 -49.40 -21.18
CA TYR A 285 16.51 -48.57 -20.94
C TYR A 285 15.83 -48.87 -19.60
N ALA A 286 15.79 -50.14 -19.19
CA ALA A 286 15.21 -50.53 -17.91
C ALA A 286 16.02 -49.99 -16.70
N ASP A 287 17.35 -49.97 -16.82
CA ASP A 287 18.25 -49.44 -15.79
C ASP A 287 18.14 -47.91 -15.68
N VAL A 288 18.11 -47.19 -16.82
CA VAL A 288 17.91 -45.73 -16.83
C VAL A 288 16.55 -45.34 -16.23
N ASN A 289 15.48 -46.08 -16.55
CA ASN A 289 14.16 -45.82 -15.99
C ASN A 289 14.09 -46.14 -14.48
N ARG A 290 14.86 -47.14 -14.01
CA ARG A 290 14.95 -47.45 -12.57
C ARG A 290 15.68 -46.35 -11.80
N ASP A 291 16.84 -45.91 -12.29
CA ASP A 291 17.67 -44.90 -11.63
C ASP A 291 16.99 -43.51 -11.62
N THR A 292 16.27 -43.15 -12.68
CA THR A 292 15.50 -41.89 -12.73
C THR A 292 14.32 -41.89 -11.76
N ASN A 293 13.62 -43.02 -11.59
CA ASN A 293 12.54 -43.13 -10.60
C ASN A 293 13.06 -43.09 -9.15
N LEU A 294 14.22 -43.72 -8.89
CA LEU A 294 14.88 -43.63 -7.58
C LEU A 294 15.31 -42.18 -7.27
N ALA A 295 15.90 -41.49 -8.25
CA ALA A 295 16.30 -40.09 -8.09
C ALA A 295 15.11 -39.19 -7.72
N ARG A 296 13.96 -39.35 -8.40
CA ARG A 296 12.72 -38.62 -8.08
C ARG A 296 12.25 -38.88 -6.64
N GLY A 297 12.31 -40.13 -6.18
CA GLY A 297 11.96 -40.48 -4.79
C GLY A 297 12.82 -39.75 -3.76
N PHE A 298 14.13 -39.68 -3.99
CA PHE A 298 15.06 -38.97 -3.10
C PHE A 298 14.87 -37.45 -3.11
N TYR A 299 14.53 -36.84 -4.25
CA TYR A 299 14.22 -35.41 -4.30
C TYR A 299 12.91 -35.06 -3.57
N VAL A 300 11.88 -35.90 -3.69
CA VAL A 300 10.63 -35.71 -2.94
C VAL A 300 10.89 -35.81 -1.43
N ALA A 301 11.68 -36.80 -0.99
CA ALA A 301 12.08 -36.93 0.40
C ALA A 301 12.88 -35.70 0.90
N ALA A 302 13.81 -35.20 0.08
CA ALA A 302 14.58 -34.00 0.40
C ALA A 302 13.69 -32.76 0.58
N ALA A 303 12.72 -32.55 -0.31
CA ALA A 303 11.79 -31.41 -0.23
C ALA A 303 10.91 -31.46 1.02
N VAL A 304 10.37 -32.63 1.36
CA VAL A 304 9.54 -32.83 2.56
C VAL A 304 10.35 -32.56 3.84
N LEU A 305 11.58 -33.11 3.92
CA LEU A 305 12.45 -32.92 5.07
C LEU A 305 12.92 -31.48 5.23
N ALA A 306 13.20 -30.78 4.11
CA ALA A 306 13.57 -29.37 4.13
C ALA A 306 12.42 -28.47 4.61
N ALA A 307 11.19 -28.72 4.15
CA ALA A 307 10.01 -27.98 4.59
C ALA A 307 9.71 -28.21 6.07
N ALA A 308 9.76 -29.47 6.53
CA ALA A 308 9.51 -29.82 7.93
C ALA A 308 10.60 -29.25 8.87
N GLY A 309 11.89 -29.42 8.51
CA GLY A 309 13.00 -28.90 9.29
C GLY A 309 13.03 -27.36 9.32
N GLY A 310 12.77 -26.72 8.18
CA GLY A 310 12.69 -25.26 8.07
C GLY A 310 11.53 -24.68 8.89
N GLY A 311 10.34 -25.32 8.85
CA GLY A 311 9.19 -24.91 9.66
C GLY A 311 9.44 -25.01 11.16
N LEU A 312 10.07 -26.10 11.62
CA LEU A 312 10.45 -26.26 13.03
C LEU A 312 11.49 -25.23 13.48
N LEU A 313 12.47 -24.92 12.64
CA LEU A 313 13.49 -23.91 12.93
C LEU A 313 12.89 -22.49 12.95
N TRP A 314 11.99 -22.19 12.03
CA TRP A 314 11.28 -20.91 11.98
C TRP A 314 10.41 -20.69 13.23
N TRP A 315 9.71 -21.72 13.70
CA TRP A 315 8.96 -21.69 14.96
C TRP A 315 9.87 -21.53 16.19
N ASP A 316 11.07 -22.13 16.15
CA ASP A 316 12.08 -21.93 17.19
C ASP A 316 12.53 -20.46 17.26
N LEU A 317 12.69 -19.77 16.11
CA LEU A 317 13.17 -18.40 16.03
C LEU A 317 12.10 -17.31 16.32
N GLN A 318 10.82 -17.54 15.99
CA GLN A 318 9.77 -16.51 16.18
C GLN A 318 9.22 -16.38 17.60
N GLY A 319 9.52 -17.34 18.48
CA GLY A 319 8.99 -17.33 19.85
C GLY A 319 9.68 -16.36 20.83
N ASP A 320 10.73 -15.65 20.40
CA ASP A 320 11.42 -14.64 21.24
C ASP A 320 10.76 -13.25 21.16
N SER A 321 9.70 -13.10 20.35
CA SER A 321 8.87 -11.89 20.33
C SER A 321 7.86 -11.89 21.50
N ILE A 322 8.32 -11.35 22.61
CA ILE A 322 7.60 -10.74 23.73
C ILE A 322 6.09 -10.52 23.46
N GLY A 323 5.26 -11.49 23.87
CA GLY A 323 3.82 -11.31 23.98
C GLY A 323 3.50 -10.57 25.28
N VAL A 324 3.32 -9.25 25.23
CA VAL A 324 2.65 -8.52 26.29
C VAL A 324 1.15 -8.76 26.11
N THR A 325 0.61 -9.80 26.76
CA THR A 325 -0.83 -9.95 26.94
C THR A 325 -1.26 -9.09 28.11
N THR A 326 -1.76 -7.88 27.85
CA THR A 326 -2.51 -7.11 28.84
C THR A 326 -3.91 -7.73 28.96
N HIS A 327 -4.19 -8.37 30.09
CA HIS A 327 -5.58 -8.64 30.50
C HIS A 327 -6.10 -7.38 31.23
N PHE A 328 -7.24 -6.87 30.78
CA PHE A 328 -8.02 -5.84 31.46
C PHE A 328 -8.77 -6.42 32.65
#